data_AF-A0A3N5HW61-F1
#
_entry.id   AF-A0A3N5HW61-F1
#
_cell.length_a   1.000
_cell.length_b   1.000
_cell.length_c   1.000
_cell.angle_alpha   90.00
_cell.angle_beta   90.00
_cell.angle_gamma   90.00
#
_symmetry.space_group_name_H-M   'P 1'
#
loop_
_entity.id
_entity.type
_entity.pdbx_description
1 polymer ?
#
loop_
_entity_poly.entity_id
_entity_poly.type
_entity_poly.pdbx_seq_one_letter_code
_entity_poly.pdbx_strand_id
1 'polypeptide(L)'
;MTPWTAVASDGVQASIHPVEGVRGRGLRLDFDLAGTAGYALARRTLLLDLPPHYEITFYLRADAPDNNFQVKLVDASGDNVWWVNRPDFQFPREWRLVRIKKRHIEFAWGPTKDRTLRRAATIEFAVAAGRGGGRGSVHVSHLVLRELPDAPAVVSLPAVWASSALPNADASQALDGSVVTAWKSDPAAGAAQTLTIDFHRPREFGGLAVPWLAGAHATRYDVQFSDDGVRWQTVRRVAGGRGGPDAVWLPEAETRFLRLAFHDGPGRAYGLAELEVKELAFGASANAFFQALAREAPRGTYPRGVSGEQSAWTLVGIDGGKESGLLSEDGALEVSRAGFSIEPFVVTGSGVVGWADVETRQFLVDGYLPIPGVTWRRAQWQLRVSAFASGSRDESRIVARYELRNLTGQLLSLQLVLAVRPFQVNPPSQFLSTVGGVSAIRDITWEGETLSVNGERTVFPLRRPDRVGTFPFDAGPVPILISAPDWAGPAEAHDELGHASAALGYQLTLAPHARATVGVVVPLSGPRVRPDLKGEIPARWITREQSAVATAWRKRLNRLAIQVPGPGQPVIDTLRTALAHILITRDGPVLRPGTRSYARSWIRDGAMIAESLLRVGHARVAADYLRWYAPH
;
A
#
# COMPACT_ATOMS: atom_id res chain seq x y z
N MET A 1 8.88 -14.55 -40.85
CA MET A 1 8.77 -14.42 -39.38
C MET A 1 7.78 -15.46 -38.88
N THR A 2 8.00 -16.04 -37.70
CA THR A 2 7.07 -17.00 -37.08
C THR A 2 5.72 -16.35 -36.75
N PRO A 3 4.60 -17.10 -36.82
CA PRO A 3 3.30 -16.63 -36.40
C PRO A 3 3.20 -16.52 -34.87
N TRP A 4 2.23 -15.74 -34.41
CA TRP A 4 1.85 -15.71 -32.99
C TRP A 4 1.09 -16.98 -32.62
N THR A 5 1.31 -17.49 -31.41
CA THR A 5 0.60 -18.66 -30.85
C THR A 5 0.02 -18.36 -29.49
N ALA A 6 -1.18 -18.91 -29.22
CA ALA A 6 -1.86 -18.76 -27.93
C ALA A 6 -1.39 -19.85 -26.96
N VAL A 7 -1.14 -19.48 -25.71
CA VAL A 7 -0.84 -20.41 -24.61
C VAL A 7 -1.67 -20.01 -23.40
N ALA A 8 -2.21 -20.98 -22.66
CA ALA A 8 -2.99 -20.75 -21.45
C ALA A 8 -2.60 -21.73 -20.36
N SER A 9 -2.79 -21.35 -19.10
CA SER A 9 -2.71 -22.28 -17.96
C SER A 9 -3.97 -23.15 -17.86
N ASP A 10 -3.92 -24.19 -17.03
CA ASP A 10 -5.06 -25.08 -16.80
C ASP A 10 -6.33 -24.31 -16.40
N GLY A 11 -7.44 -24.63 -17.05
CA GLY A 11 -8.74 -23.98 -16.83
C GLY A 11 -8.92 -22.61 -17.48
N VAL A 12 -7.90 -22.08 -18.17
CA VAL A 12 -7.97 -20.80 -18.91
C VAL A 12 -8.11 -21.06 -20.41
N GLN A 13 -8.93 -20.26 -21.08
CA GLN A 13 -9.05 -20.27 -22.54
C GLN A 13 -8.27 -19.11 -23.13
N ALA A 14 -7.57 -19.35 -24.24
CA ALA A 14 -6.86 -18.32 -24.99
C ALA A 14 -6.94 -18.59 -26.51
N SER A 15 -7.15 -17.55 -27.30
CA SER A 15 -7.05 -17.63 -28.76
C SER A 15 -6.45 -16.35 -29.35
N ILE A 16 -5.88 -16.46 -30.54
CA ILE A 16 -5.18 -15.36 -31.21
C ILE A 16 -5.77 -15.14 -32.59
N HIS A 17 -6.03 -13.87 -32.91
CA HIS A 17 -6.58 -13.44 -34.18
C HIS A 17 -5.76 -12.29 -34.77
N PRO A 18 -5.51 -12.27 -36.10
CA PRO A 18 -5.01 -11.08 -36.75
C PRO A 18 -6.09 -9.99 -36.75
N VAL A 19 -5.68 -8.75 -36.54
CA VAL A 19 -6.57 -7.59 -36.56
C VAL A 19 -5.90 -6.42 -37.28
N GLU A 20 -6.67 -5.40 -37.65
CA GLU A 20 -6.10 -4.14 -38.05
C GLU A 20 -5.55 -3.40 -36.82
N GLY A 21 -4.32 -2.90 -36.93
CA GLY A 21 -3.65 -2.14 -35.90
C GLY A 21 -3.44 -0.68 -36.31
N VAL A 22 -2.88 0.13 -35.41
CA VAL A 22 -2.59 1.56 -35.66
C VAL A 22 -1.70 1.74 -36.90
N ARG A 23 -0.78 0.80 -37.13
CA ARG A 23 0.10 0.77 -38.30
C ARG A 23 0.30 -0.68 -38.74
N GLY A 24 -0.39 -1.08 -39.80
CA GLY A 24 -0.33 -2.44 -40.34
C GLY A 24 -1.10 -3.47 -39.50
N ARG A 25 -0.80 -4.75 -39.71
CA ARG A 25 -1.49 -5.84 -38.99
C ARG A 25 -1.10 -5.86 -37.51
N GLY A 26 -2.10 -5.95 -36.65
CA GLY A 26 -1.96 -6.19 -35.22
C GLY A 26 -2.31 -7.63 -34.83
N LEU A 27 -2.18 -7.88 -33.54
CA LEU A 27 -2.50 -9.11 -32.83
C LEU A 27 -3.66 -8.81 -31.88
N ARG A 28 -4.66 -9.69 -31.83
CA ARG A 28 -5.66 -9.76 -30.77
C ARG A 28 -5.52 -11.08 -30.02
N LEU A 29 -5.36 -11.00 -28.71
CA LEU A 29 -5.42 -12.13 -27.77
C LEU A 29 -6.77 -12.09 -27.07
N ASP A 30 -7.64 -13.05 -27.36
CA ASP A 30 -8.85 -13.29 -26.59
C ASP A 30 -8.56 -14.26 -25.45
N PHE A 31 -9.13 -14.00 -24.27
CA PHE A 31 -8.93 -14.83 -23.09
C PHE A 31 -10.20 -14.98 -22.24
N ASP A 32 -10.30 -16.10 -21.53
CA ASP A 32 -11.23 -16.31 -20.41
C ASP A 32 -10.49 -16.98 -19.26
N LEU A 33 -10.29 -16.24 -18.16
CA LEU A 33 -9.59 -16.74 -16.97
C LEU A 33 -10.46 -17.67 -16.11
N ALA A 34 -11.77 -17.76 -16.36
CA ALA A 34 -12.72 -18.64 -15.68
C ALA A 34 -12.70 -18.55 -14.13
N GLY A 35 -12.36 -17.38 -13.57
CA GLY A 35 -12.23 -17.18 -12.12
C GLY A 35 -11.04 -17.90 -11.48
N THR A 36 -10.11 -18.42 -12.28
CA THR A 36 -8.85 -19.04 -11.81
C THR A 36 -7.78 -17.97 -11.52
N ALA A 37 -6.70 -18.37 -10.85
CA ALA A 37 -5.48 -17.57 -10.72
C ALA A 37 -4.53 -17.74 -11.94
N GLY A 38 -5.07 -18.19 -13.08
CA GLY A 38 -4.32 -18.57 -14.27
C GLY A 38 -3.88 -17.40 -15.16
N TYR A 39 -3.35 -17.73 -16.35
CA TYR A 39 -2.92 -16.77 -17.35
C TYR A 39 -3.21 -17.23 -18.78
N ALA A 40 -3.41 -16.26 -19.66
CA ALA A 40 -3.45 -16.40 -21.11
C ALA A 40 -2.35 -15.55 -21.73
N LEU A 41 -1.66 -16.06 -22.75
CA LEU A 41 -0.60 -15.30 -23.42
C LEU A 41 -0.52 -15.54 -24.91
N ALA A 42 -0.01 -14.52 -25.59
CA ALA A 42 0.42 -14.58 -26.97
C ALA A 42 1.94 -14.67 -27.04
N ARG A 43 2.44 -15.73 -27.65
CA ARG A 43 3.86 -16.05 -27.78
C ARG A 43 4.32 -15.90 -29.22
N ARG A 44 5.54 -15.41 -29.41
CA ARG A 44 6.23 -15.43 -30.70
C ARG A 44 7.72 -15.66 -30.53
N THR A 45 8.25 -16.65 -31.25
CA THR A 45 9.69 -16.82 -31.40
C THR A 45 10.25 -15.66 -32.22
N LEU A 46 11.06 -14.82 -31.60
CA LEU A 46 11.64 -13.64 -32.20
C LEU A 46 13.04 -13.48 -31.61
N LEU A 47 14.06 -13.73 -32.43
CA LEU A 47 15.44 -13.50 -32.03
C LEU A 47 15.67 -11.99 -31.92
N LEU A 48 16.01 -11.55 -30.71
CA LEU A 48 16.26 -10.16 -30.36
C LEU A 48 17.66 -10.05 -29.78
N ASP A 49 18.54 -9.36 -30.49
CA ASP A 49 19.79 -8.84 -29.93
C ASP A 49 19.49 -7.46 -29.36
N LEU A 50 19.63 -7.31 -28.04
CA LEU A 50 19.24 -6.09 -27.34
C LEU A 50 20.46 -5.17 -27.19
N PRO A 51 20.41 -3.94 -27.73
CA PRO A 51 21.47 -2.95 -27.53
C PRO A 51 21.73 -2.66 -26.04
N PRO A 52 22.85 -2.01 -25.68
CA PRO A 52 23.12 -1.61 -24.30
C PRO A 52 22.02 -0.72 -23.70
N HIS A 53 21.50 0.21 -24.53
CA HIS A 53 20.39 1.11 -24.24
C HIS A 53 19.33 0.98 -25.33
N TYR A 54 18.11 0.62 -24.95
CA TYR A 54 17.03 0.40 -25.91
C TYR A 54 15.67 0.71 -25.31
N GLU A 55 14.70 0.89 -26.20
CA GLU A 55 13.29 0.81 -25.90
C GLU A 55 12.59 -0.21 -26.80
N ILE A 56 11.69 -0.97 -26.21
CA ILE A 56 10.68 -1.76 -26.92
C ILE A 56 9.38 -0.97 -26.87
N THR A 57 8.79 -0.71 -28.02
CA THR A 57 7.53 0.04 -28.12
C THR A 57 6.48 -0.75 -28.86
N PHE A 58 5.22 -0.57 -28.48
CA PHE A 58 4.05 -1.15 -29.15
C PHE A 58 2.80 -0.37 -28.78
N TYR A 59 1.79 -0.36 -29.63
CA TYR A 59 0.46 0.13 -29.28
C TYR A 59 -0.33 -0.96 -28.59
N LEU A 60 -1.01 -0.60 -27.51
CA LEU A 60 -1.87 -1.46 -26.72
C LEU A 60 -3.27 -0.85 -26.63
N ARG A 61 -4.30 -1.66 -26.83
CA ARG A 61 -5.67 -1.39 -26.37
C ARG A 61 -6.29 -2.68 -25.87
N ALA A 62 -7.27 -2.61 -24.99
CA ALA A 62 -8.02 -3.79 -24.59
C ALA A 62 -9.50 -3.49 -24.35
N ASP A 63 -10.31 -4.52 -24.55
CA ASP A 63 -11.61 -4.65 -23.91
C ASP A 63 -11.51 -5.77 -22.88
N ALA A 64 -11.02 -5.41 -21.69
CA ALA A 64 -10.71 -6.35 -20.63
C ALA A 64 -10.86 -5.64 -19.26
N PRO A 65 -11.25 -6.37 -18.21
CA PRO A 65 -11.14 -5.88 -16.83
C PRO A 65 -9.68 -5.82 -16.38
N ASP A 66 -9.43 -5.08 -15.29
CA ASP A 66 -8.11 -4.91 -14.71
C ASP A 66 -7.49 -6.25 -14.31
N ASN A 67 -6.35 -6.57 -14.91
CA ASN A 67 -5.62 -7.81 -14.69
C ASN A 67 -4.12 -7.53 -14.75
N ASN A 68 -3.29 -8.49 -14.36
CA ASN A 68 -1.85 -8.33 -14.47
C ASN A 68 -1.46 -8.38 -15.96
N PHE A 69 -0.82 -7.33 -16.45
CA PHE A 69 -0.27 -7.31 -17.80
C PHE A 69 1.24 -7.57 -17.74
N GLN A 70 1.70 -8.59 -18.46
CA GLN A 70 3.09 -8.99 -18.48
C GLN A 70 3.64 -8.99 -19.90
N VAL A 71 4.86 -8.48 -20.05
CA VAL A 71 5.66 -8.67 -21.27
C VAL A 71 6.87 -9.51 -20.88
N LYS A 72 7.00 -10.70 -21.45
CA LYS A 72 8.09 -11.63 -21.12
C LYS A 72 9.07 -11.72 -22.28
N LEU A 73 10.35 -11.76 -21.93
CA LEU A 73 11.48 -11.99 -22.82
C LEU A 73 12.16 -13.26 -22.33
N VAL A 74 12.11 -14.31 -23.14
CA VAL A 74 12.65 -15.63 -22.81
C VAL A 74 13.92 -15.85 -23.61
N ASP A 75 14.96 -16.40 -22.98
CA ASP A 75 16.19 -16.74 -23.69
C ASP A 75 16.03 -17.93 -24.63
N ALA A 76 17.13 -18.33 -25.26
CA ALA A 76 17.15 -19.45 -26.19
C ALA A 76 16.97 -20.82 -25.53
N SER A 77 17.25 -20.97 -24.22
CA SER A 77 17.03 -22.24 -23.52
C SER A 77 15.54 -22.45 -23.20
N GLY A 78 14.81 -21.37 -22.97
CA GLY A 78 13.42 -21.41 -22.54
C GLY A 78 13.26 -21.40 -21.01
N ASP A 79 14.36 -21.53 -20.27
CA ASP A 79 14.34 -21.66 -18.81
C ASP A 79 14.49 -20.31 -18.09
N ASN A 80 15.12 -19.33 -18.73
CA ASN A 80 15.35 -18.02 -18.15
C ASN A 80 14.37 -16.99 -18.72
N VAL A 81 13.63 -16.35 -17.83
CA VAL A 81 12.60 -15.37 -18.17
C VAL A 81 12.92 -14.04 -17.51
N TRP A 82 12.88 -13.00 -18.33
CA TRP A 82 12.82 -11.61 -17.89
C TRP A 82 11.45 -11.07 -18.21
N TRP A 83 10.97 -10.12 -17.42
CA TRP A 83 9.65 -9.58 -17.62
C TRP A 83 9.53 -8.10 -17.28
N VAL A 84 8.52 -7.48 -17.88
CA VAL A 84 7.84 -6.34 -17.29
C VAL A 84 6.54 -6.87 -16.72
N ASN A 85 6.32 -6.73 -15.42
CA ASN A 85 5.09 -7.14 -14.76
C ASN A 85 4.37 -5.90 -14.23
N ARG A 86 3.15 -5.65 -14.72
CA ARG A 86 2.28 -4.57 -14.25
C ARG A 86 1.07 -5.18 -13.55
N PRO A 87 1.08 -5.28 -12.21
CA PRO A 87 -0.04 -5.82 -11.45
C PRO A 87 -1.28 -4.93 -11.59
N ASP A 88 -2.46 -5.55 -11.63
CA ASP A 88 -3.76 -4.84 -11.71
C ASP A 88 -3.76 -3.70 -12.75
N PHE A 89 -3.21 -3.99 -13.93
CA PHE A 89 -3.00 -3.00 -14.99
C PHE A 89 -4.35 -2.56 -15.56
N GLN A 90 -4.63 -1.26 -15.46
CA GLN A 90 -5.77 -0.62 -16.11
C GLN A 90 -5.54 -0.57 -17.61
N PHE A 91 -6.17 -1.48 -18.33
CA PHE A 91 -5.98 -1.55 -19.77
C PHE A 91 -6.60 -0.35 -20.48
N PRO A 92 -5.86 0.32 -21.38
CA PRO A 92 -6.39 1.45 -22.12
C PRO A 92 -7.46 0.96 -23.11
N ARG A 93 -8.61 1.66 -23.14
CA ARG A 93 -9.70 1.37 -24.09
C ARG A 93 -9.37 1.84 -25.51
N GLU A 94 -8.58 2.90 -25.61
CA GLU A 94 -8.04 3.41 -26.86
C GLU A 94 -6.59 2.96 -27.08
N TRP A 95 -6.12 3.04 -28.32
CA TRP A 95 -4.73 2.71 -28.64
C TRP A 95 -3.76 3.67 -27.94
N ARG A 96 -2.96 3.11 -27.03
CA ARG A 96 -1.91 3.84 -26.32
C ARG A 96 -0.54 3.25 -26.64
N LEU A 97 0.42 4.11 -26.95
CA LEU A 97 1.81 3.69 -27.12
C LEU A 97 2.40 3.33 -25.76
N VAL A 98 2.81 2.06 -25.63
CA VAL A 98 3.56 1.55 -24.48
C VAL A 98 5.05 1.59 -24.81
N ARG A 99 5.86 2.03 -23.84
CA ARG A 99 7.32 2.08 -23.92
C ARG A 99 7.93 1.26 -22.79
N ILE A 100 8.78 0.32 -23.14
CA ILE A 100 9.53 -0.54 -22.23
C ILE A 100 11.02 -0.24 -22.44
N LYS A 101 11.65 0.39 -21.46
CA LYS A 101 13.10 0.59 -21.43
C LYS A 101 13.76 -0.54 -20.64
N LYS A 102 15.06 -0.73 -20.81
CA LYS A 102 15.85 -1.74 -20.09
C LYS A 102 15.58 -1.78 -18.58
N ARG A 103 15.41 -0.61 -17.93
CA ARG A 103 15.12 -0.51 -16.49
C ARG A 103 13.78 -1.11 -16.06
N HIS A 104 12.81 -1.25 -16.98
CA HIS A 104 11.50 -1.84 -16.67
C HIS A 104 11.55 -3.37 -16.65
N ILE A 105 12.63 -3.95 -17.17
CA ILE A 105 12.76 -5.38 -17.39
C ILE A 105 13.55 -5.97 -16.22
N GLU A 106 12.87 -6.81 -15.46
CA GLU A 106 13.45 -7.51 -14.31
C GLU A 106 13.65 -8.98 -14.65
N PHE A 107 14.64 -9.60 -14.00
CA PHE A 107 14.77 -11.06 -14.04
C PHE A 107 13.63 -11.68 -13.23
N ALA A 108 12.81 -12.51 -13.88
CA ALA A 108 11.66 -13.13 -13.26
C ALA A 108 12.06 -14.45 -12.58
N TRP A 109 12.60 -15.40 -13.35
CA TRP A 109 13.08 -16.69 -12.85
C TRP A 109 13.99 -17.38 -13.88
N GLY A 110 14.72 -18.39 -13.41
CA GLY A 110 15.59 -19.23 -14.24
C GLY A 110 16.86 -19.64 -13.49
N PRO A 111 17.60 -20.64 -13.98
CA PRO A 111 18.83 -21.12 -13.34
C PRO A 111 20.06 -20.22 -13.56
N THR A 112 19.97 -19.19 -14.43
CA THR A 112 21.14 -18.35 -14.76
C THR A 112 21.68 -17.59 -13.55
N LYS A 113 23.01 -17.47 -13.49
CA LYS A 113 23.71 -16.62 -12.52
C LYS A 113 23.82 -15.18 -13.01
N ASP A 114 24.08 -14.98 -14.32
CA ASP A 114 24.07 -13.67 -14.94
C ASP A 114 22.63 -13.31 -15.33
N ARG A 115 22.07 -12.33 -14.64
CA ARG A 115 20.70 -11.84 -14.83
C ARG A 115 20.64 -10.68 -15.83
N THR A 116 21.74 -10.36 -16.50
CA THR A 116 21.78 -9.30 -17.51
C THR A 116 21.14 -9.79 -18.82
N LEU A 117 19.98 -9.21 -19.17
CA LEU A 117 19.34 -9.53 -20.44
C LEU A 117 20.08 -8.88 -21.61
N ARG A 118 20.69 -9.70 -22.47
CA ARG A 118 21.40 -9.27 -23.69
C ARG A 118 20.74 -9.77 -24.97
N ARG A 119 20.12 -10.94 -24.91
CA ARG A 119 19.46 -11.60 -26.03
C ARG A 119 18.18 -12.28 -25.57
N ALA A 120 17.13 -12.22 -26.37
CA ALA A 120 15.91 -12.98 -26.15
C ALA A 120 15.58 -13.77 -27.43
N ALA A 121 15.05 -14.98 -27.29
CA ALA A 121 14.61 -15.80 -28.41
C ALA A 121 13.08 -15.80 -28.57
N THR A 122 12.35 -15.41 -27.53
CA THR A 122 10.89 -15.35 -27.52
C THR A 122 10.41 -14.09 -26.83
N ILE A 123 9.36 -13.48 -27.37
CA ILE A 123 8.58 -12.44 -26.70
C ILE A 123 7.15 -12.95 -26.43
N GLU A 124 6.61 -12.61 -25.27
CA GLU A 124 5.25 -12.97 -24.87
C GLU A 124 4.49 -11.75 -24.33
N PHE A 125 3.23 -11.61 -24.72
CA PHE A 125 2.27 -10.71 -24.11
C PHE A 125 1.27 -11.54 -23.31
N ALA A 126 1.26 -11.41 -21.98
CA ALA A 126 0.42 -12.21 -21.11
C ALA A 126 -0.57 -11.36 -20.29
N VAL A 127 -1.76 -11.90 -20.11
CA VAL A 127 -2.78 -11.45 -19.17
C VAL A 127 -2.89 -12.53 -18.10
N ALA A 128 -2.54 -12.20 -16.86
CA ALA A 128 -2.69 -13.09 -15.71
C ALA A 128 -3.73 -12.53 -14.75
N ALA A 129 -4.44 -13.41 -14.04
CA ALA A 129 -5.51 -13.01 -13.13
C ALA A 129 -5.03 -11.97 -12.10
N GLY A 130 -5.64 -10.77 -12.17
CA GLY A 130 -5.56 -9.73 -11.14
C GLY A 130 -6.89 -9.61 -10.40
N ARG A 131 -7.20 -8.43 -9.86
CA ARG A 131 -8.45 -8.15 -9.14
C ARG A 131 -9.71 -8.31 -10.01
N GLY A 132 -9.63 -8.02 -11.30
CA GLY A 132 -10.77 -8.07 -12.22
C GLY A 132 -11.10 -9.48 -12.72
N GLY A 133 -10.09 -10.34 -12.92
CA GLY A 133 -10.26 -11.69 -13.45
C GLY A 133 -11.02 -11.72 -14.79
N GLY A 134 -11.92 -12.69 -14.96
CA GLY A 134 -12.90 -12.69 -16.07
C GLY A 134 -12.32 -12.93 -17.47
N ARG A 135 -13.03 -12.42 -18.47
CA ARG A 135 -12.74 -12.59 -19.91
C ARG A 135 -12.60 -11.25 -20.61
N GLY A 136 -11.86 -11.23 -21.71
CA GLY A 136 -11.63 -10.02 -22.49
C GLY A 136 -10.73 -10.24 -23.69
N SER A 137 -10.31 -9.13 -24.30
CA SER A 137 -9.45 -9.11 -25.47
C SER A 137 -8.37 -8.04 -25.35
N VAL A 138 -7.11 -8.42 -25.56
CA VAL A 138 -5.96 -7.50 -25.60
C VAL A 138 -5.43 -7.42 -27.02
N HIS A 139 -5.23 -6.19 -27.50
CA HIS A 139 -4.75 -5.92 -28.84
C HIS A 139 -3.39 -5.26 -28.80
N VAL A 140 -2.44 -5.78 -29.58
CA VAL A 140 -1.08 -5.26 -29.70
C VAL A 140 -0.77 -4.97 -31.17
N SER A 141 -0.16 -3.83 -31.46
CA SER A 141 0.27 -3.49 -32.82
C SER A 141 1.61 -2.76 -32.82
N HIS A 142 2.32 -2.83 -33.94
CA HIS A 142 3.54 -2.07 -34.20
C HIS A 142 4.63 -2.27 -33.13
N LEU A 143 4.98 -3.54 -32.89
CA LEU A 143 6.11 -3.89 -32.01
C LEU A 143 7.44 -3.47 -32.65
N VAL A 144 8.18 -2.60 -32.00
CA VAL A 144 9.45 -2.04 -32.47
C VAL A 144 10.49 -2.08 -31.35
N LEU A 145 11.70 -2.53 -31.68
CA LEU A 145 12.89 -2.35 -30.85
C LEU A 145 13.69 -1.18 -31.43
N ARG A 146 14.00 -0.17 -30.60
CA ARG A 146 14.81 0.99 -30.97
C ARG A 146 16.00 1.10 -30.04
N GLU A 147 17.19 1.25 -30.61
CA GLU A 147 18.39 1.63 -29.87
C GLU A 147 18.28 3.09 -29.41
N LEU A 148 18.63 3.34 -28.15
CA LEU A 148 18.64 4.68 -27.58
C LEU A 148 20.08 5.20 -27.52
N PRO A 149 20.30 6.51 -27.64
CA PRO A 149 21.63 7.10 -27.43
C PRO A 149 22.16 6.75 -26.04
N ASP A 150 23.48 6.62 -25.92
CA ASP A 150 24.13 6.46 -24.63
C ASP A 150 23.87 7.68 -23.72
N ALA A 151 23.73 7.43 -22.41
CA ALA A 151 23.84 8.50 -21.44
C ALA A 151 25.24 9.11 -21.56
N PRO A 152 25.42 10.44 -21.50
CA PRO A 152 26.76 11.01 -21.62
C PRO A 152 27.61 10.60 -20.43
N ALA A 153 28.93 10.70 -20.61
CA ALA A 153 29.89 10.54 -19.52
C ALA A 153 29.82 11.67 -18.47
N VAL A 154 29.30 12.85 -18.83
CA VAL A 154 29.22 14.02 -17.95
C VAL A 154 27.79 14.56 -17.90
N VAL A 155 27.24 14.71 -16.69
CA VAL A 155 25.97 15.39 -16.45
C VAL A 155 26.26 16.87 -16.27
N SER A 156 25.90 17.70 -17.25
CA SER A 156 25.96 19.16 -17.15
C SER A 156 24.98 19.65 -16.08
N LEU A 157 25.38 20.66 -15.30
CA LEU A 157 24.49 21.32 -14.37
C LEU A 157 23.27 21.90 -15.12
N PRO A 158 22.06 21.72 -14.60
CA PRO A 158 20.87 22.27 -15.23
C PRO A 158 20.89 23.80 -15.21
N ALA A 159 20.28 24.43 -16.21
CA ALA A 159 19.98 25.86 -16.15
C ALA A 159 18.65 26.08 -15.42
N VAL A 160 18.55 27.15 -14.65
CA VAL A 160 17.33 27.48 -13.88
C VAL A 160 17.01 28.96 -13.96
N TRP A 161 15.73 29.29 -14.09
CA TRP A 161 15.22 30.66 -14.05
C TRP A 161 13.82 30.69 -13.45
N ALA A 162 13.43 31.86 -12.96
CA ALA A 162 12.11 32.08 -12.39
C ALA A 162 11.42 33.28 -13.06
N SER A 163 10.10 33.37 -12.90
CA SER A 163 9.30 34.51 -13.38
C SER A 163 9.67 35.83 -12.69
N SER A 164 10.18 35.76 -11.46
CA SER A 164 10.67 36.91 -10.71
C SER A 164 11.64 36.46 -9.61
N ALA A 165 12.41 37.40 -9.07
CA ALA A 165 13.26 37.18 -7.90
C ALA A 165 13.49 38.50 -7.15
N LEU A 166 13.64 38.42 -5.83
CA LEU A 166 14.19 39.51 -5.03
C LEU A 166 15.71 39.65 -5.26
N PRO A 167 16.31 40.83 -5.00
CA PRO A 167 17.76 41.00 -5.05
C PRO A 167 18.49 39.97 -4.17
N ASN A 168 19.54 39.35 -4.70
CA ASN A 168 20.35 38.31 -4.04
C ASN A 168 19.56 37.04 -3.64
N ALA A 169 18.45 36.74 -4.31
CA ALA A 169 17.63 35.54 -4.09
C ALA A 169 17.15 34.96 -5.43
N ASP A 170 18.05 34.90 -6.42
CA ASP A 170 17.76 34.43 -7.77
C ASP A 170 17.51 32.92 -7.83
N ALA A 171 17.03 32.43 -8.98
CA ALA A 171 16.57 31.06 -9.13
C ALA A 171 17.68 30.00 -8.95
N SER A 172 18.95 30.37 -9.12
CA SER A 172 20.07 29.44 -8.92
C SER A 172 20.21 28.96 -7.48
N GLN A 173 19.76 29.77 -6.51
CA GLN A 173 19.76 29.42 -5.10
C GLN A 173 18.78 28.30 -4.74
N ALA A 174 17.87 27.91 -5.65
CA ALA A 174 17.02 26.74 -5.45
C ALA A 174 17.65 25.44 -5.98
N LEU A 175 18.86 25.49 -6.56
CA LEU A 175 19.59 24.33 -7.11
C LEU A 175 21.07 24.34 -6.74
N ASP A 176 21.46 25.08 -5.70
CA ASP A 176 22.86 25.19 -5.28
C ASP A 176 23.26 24.10 -4.28
N GLY A 177 22.32 23.23 -3.88
CA GLY A 177 22.55 22.12 -2.95
C GLY A 177 22.59 22.57 -1.48
N SER A 178 22.05 23.75 -1.17
CA SER A 178 22.09 24.34 0.17
C SER A 178 20.72 24.83 0.61
N VAL A 179 20.17 24.18 1.63
CA VAL A 179 18.90 24.60 2.28
C VAL A 179 19.00 25.90 3.10
N VAL A 180 20.17 26.54 3.13
CA VAL A 180 20.42 27.81 3.85
C VAL A 180 20.21 29.02 2.93
N THR A 181 20.39 28.82 1.63
CA THR A 181 20.09 29.77 0.56
C THR A 181 18.66 29.50 0.05
N ALA A 182 18.08 30.44 -0.70
CA ALA A 182 16.73 30.25 -1.22
C ALA A 182 16.40 31.22 -2.34
N TRP A 183 15.79 30.70 -3.41
CA TRP A 183 15.05 31.55 -4.33
C TRP A 183 13.86 32.20 -3.61
N LYS A 184 13.66 33.50 -3.83
CA LYS A 184 12.50 34.25 -3.31
C LYS A 184 11.85 35.05 -4.42
N SER A 185 10.58 34.80 -4.71
CA SER A 185 9.85 35.54 -5.73
C SER A 185 9.61 36.99 -5.32
N ASP A 186 9.52 37.90 -6.30
CA ASP A 186 9.11 39.28 -6.06
C ASP A 186 7.57 39.36 -5.91
N PRO A 187 7.01 39.74 -4.74
CA PRO A 187 5.57 39.89 -4.56
C PRO A 187 4.94 40.94 -5.50
N ALA A 188 5.72 41.90 -6.03
CA ALA A 188 5.24 42.90 -6.99
C ALA A 188 4.97 42.30 -8.38
N ALA A 189 5.58 41.17 -8.71
CA ALA A 189 5.42 40.49 -10.00
C ALA A 189 4.12 39.66 -10.11
N GLY A 190 3.29 39.63 -9.06
CA GLY A 190 2.01 38.92 -9.03
C GLY A 190 2.02 37.66 -8.18
N ALA A 191 0.83 37.11 -7.90
CA ALA A 191 0.69 35.93 -7.04
C ALA A 191 0.99 34.60 -7.76
N ALA A 192 0.84 34.56 -9.09
CA ALA A 192 1.24 33.42 -9.89
C ALA A 192 2.73 33.55 -10.23
N GLN A 193 3.51 32.53 -9.91
CA GLN A 193 4.96 32.51 -10.12
C GLN A 193 5.37 31.16 -10.72
N THR A 194 6.52 31.13 -11.38
CA THR A 194 7.08 29.90 -11.97
C THR A 194 8.57 29.80 -11.71
N LEU A 195 9.04 28.58 -11.49
CA LEU A 195 10.46 28.23 -11.51
C LEU A 195 10.67 27.10 -12.52
N THR A 196 11.60 27.30 -13.46
CA THR A 196 11.83 26.41 -14.60
C THR A 196 13.27 25.94 -14.64
N ILE A 197 13.45 24.65 -14.91
CA ILE A 197 14.73 23.96 -15.05
C ILE A 197 14.84 23.43 -16.48
N ASP A 198 15.98 23.69 -17.14
CA ASP A 198 16.40 23.01 -18.38
C ASP A 198 17.53 22.02 -18.07
N PHE A 199 17.28 20.73 -18.27
CA PHE A 199 18.29 19.68 -18.18
C PHE A 199 19.20 19.59 -19.41
N HIS A 200 19.03 20.49 -20.38
CA HIS A 200 19.68 20.57 -21.70
C HIS A 200 19.29 19.45 -22.67
N ARG A 201 18.84 18.31 -22.13
CA ARG A 201 18.29 17.16 -22.86
C ARG A 201 17.27 16.42 -21.99
N PRO A 202 16.48 15.49 -22.56
CA PRO A 202 15.63 14.61 -21.77
C PRO A 202 16.41 13.90 -20.66
N ARG A 203 15.93 14.01 -19.43
CA ARG A 203 16.49 13.40 -18.23
C ARG A 203 15.41 12.59 -17.52
N GLU A 204 15.77 11.39 -17.09
CA GLU A 204 14.92 10.53 -16.27
C GLU A 204 15.16 10.77 -14.78
N PHE A 205 14.09 10.70 -13.99
CA PHE A 205 14.14 10.87 -12.54
C PHE A 205 12.91 10.21 -11.88
N GLY A 206 12.93 10.04 -10.56
CA GLY A 206 11.86 9.35 -9.81
C GLY A 206 10.89 10.28 -9.08
N GLY A 207 11.25 11.55 -8.92
CA GLY A 207 10.45 12.51 -8.18
C GLY A 207 11.22 13.77 -7.83
N LEU A 208 10.61 14.61 -7.00
CA LEU A 208 11.19 15.84 -6.50
C LEU A 208 11.10 15.88 -4.97
N ALA A 209 12.08 16.47 -4.31
CA ALA A 209 11.89 17.03 -2.98
C ALA A 209 11.95 18.56 -3.06
N VAL A 210 11.00 19.23 -2.43
CA VAL A 210 10.79 20.68 -2.54
C VAL A 210 10.83 21.30 -1.14
N PRO A 211 12.02 21.49 -0.53
CA PRO A 211 12.17 22.25 0.72
C PRO A 211 11.74 23.71 0.58
N TRP A 212 10.66 24.07 1.28
CA TRP A 212 10.18 25.46 1.34
C TRP A 212 10.80 26.26 2.50
N LEU A 213 10.92 27.58 2.31
CA LEU A 213 11.10 28.50 3.44
C LEU A 213 9.83 28.56 4.30
N ALA A 214 10.01 28.62 5.61
CA ALA A 214 8.92 28.73 6.56
C ALA A 214 8.01 29.93 6.23
N GLY A 215 6.71 29.70 6.10
CA GLY A 215 5.72 30.73 5.78
C GLY A 215 5.70 31.24 4.34
N ALA A 216 6.55 30.72 3.44
CA ALA A 216 6.60 31.12 2.02
C ALA A 216 6.44 29.93 1.06
N HIS A 217 5.73 28.88 1.48
CA HIS A 217 5.46 27.70 0.67
C HIS A 217 4.28 27.91 -0.29
N ALA A 218 4.25 27.17 -1.39
CA ALA A 218 3.02 27.07 -2.17
C ALA A 218 2.07 26.05 -1.53
N THR A 219 0.80 26.43 -1.35
CA THR A 219 -0.28 25.50 -0.97
C THR A 219 -0.88 24.81 -2.19
N ARG A 220 -0.74 25.42 -3.38
CA ARG A 220 -1.15 24.86 -4.67
C ARG A 220 -0.14 25.17 -5.77
N TYR A 221 0.33 24.15 -6.48
CA TYR A 221 1.19 24.31 -7.65
C TYR A 221 1.08 23.13 -8.62
N ASP A 222 1.39 23.39 -9.89
CA ASP A 222 1.49 22.35 -10.91
C ASP A 222 2.96 22.00 -11.18
N VAL A 223 3.23 20.71 -11.37
CA VAL A 223 4.47 20.21 -11.95
C VAL A 223 4.22 19.93 -13.43
N GLN A 224 5.04 20.55 -14.28
CA GLN A 224 4.83 20.56 -15.72
C GLN A 224 6.10 20.14 -16.45
N PHE A 225 5.93 19.32 -17.48
CA PHE A 225 7.00 18.86 -18.36
C PHE A 225 6.89 19.51 -19.73
N SER A 226 8.03 19.67 -20.41
CA SER A 226 8.10 20.14 -21.78
C SER A 226 9.38 19.63 -22.45
N ASP A 227 9.28 19.32 -23.75
CA ASP A 227 10.43 18.96 -24.57
C ASP A 227 11.06 20.18 -25.28
N ASP A 228 10.30 21.25 -25.46
CA ASP A 228 10.68 22.45 -26.25
C ASP A 228 10.72 23.75 -25.42
N GLY A 229 10.29 23.72 -24.15
CA GLY A 229 10.23 24.88 -23.26
C GLY A 229 9.05 25.82 -23.55
N VAL A 230 8.24 25.52 -24.57
CA VAL A 230 7.12 26.35 -25.02
C VAL A 230 5.78 25.68 -24.75
N ARG A 231 5.66 24.39 -25.08
CA ARG A 231 4.45 23.60 -24.85
C ARG A 231 4.60 22.79 -23.58
N TRP A 232 3.71 23.05 -22.63
CA TRP A 232 3.79 22.50 -21.28
C TRP A 232 2.63 21.55 -21.01
N GLN A 233 2.95 20.40 -20.45
CA GLN A 233 1.97 19.43 -19.97
C GLN A 233 2.05 19.34 -18.45
N THR A 234 0.93 19.59 -17.76
CA THR A 234 0.82 19.29 -16.33
C THR A 234 0.81 17.78 -16.11
N VAL A 235 1.79 17.29 -15.34
CA VAL A 235 1.94 15.86 -15.01
C VAL A 235 1.55 15.54 -13.58
N ARG A 236 1.57 16.54 -12.69
CA ARG A 236 1.14 16.43 -11.29
C ARG A 236 0.63 17.77 -10.80
N ARG A 237 -0.45 17.76 -10.02
CA ARG A 237 -0.98 18.94 -9.33
C ARG A 237 -0.83 18.74 -7.84
N VAL A 238 -0.11 19.59 -7.13
CA VAL A 238 0.01 19.55 -5.67
C VAL A 238 -1.01 20.50 -5.07
N ALA A 239 -1.76 20.05 -4.07
CA ALA A 239 -2.79 20.83 -3.41
C ALA A 239 -2.82 20.58 -1.89
N GLY A 240 -3.07 21.63 -1.12
CA GLY A 240 -3.14 21.54 0.34
C GLY A 240 -1.77 21.41 1.02
N GLY A 241 -0.68 21.78 0.34
CA GLY A 241 0.65 21.83 0.93
C GLY A 241 0.70 22.74 2.15
N ARG A 242 1.42 22.33 3.20
CA ARG A 242 1.46 23.03 4.51
C ARG A 242 2.84 23.59 4.88
N GLY A 243 3.79 23.52 3.95
CA GLY A 243 5.19 23.86 4.21
C GLY A 243 5.94 22.72 4.89
N GLY A 244 7.24 22.64 4.60
CA GLY A 244 8.09 21.47 4.83
C GLY A 244 8.82 21.11 3.54
N PRO A 245 9.53 19.97 3.46
CA PRO A 245 9.89 19.41 2.16
C PRO A 245 8.68 18.71 1.56
N ASP A 246 8.11 19.23 0.47
CA ASP A 246 7.13 18.45 -0.28
C ASP A 246 7.85 17.33 -1.02
N ALA A 247 7.27 16.13 -1.00
CA ALA A 247 7.77 15.01 -1.79
C ALA A 247 6.85 14.76 -2.98
N VAL A 248 7.31 15.05 -4.20
CA VAL A 248 6.50 14.84 -5.40
C VAL A 248 6.88 13.52 -6.05
N TRP A 249 6.01 12.51 -5.93
CA TRP A 249 6.19 11.24 -6.65
C TRP A 249 5.86 11.41 -8.13
N LEU A 250 6.84 11.12 -8.99
CA LEU A 250 6.71 11.23 -10.45
C LEU A 250 7.23 9.93 -11.08
N PRO A 251 6.45 8.82 -10.99
CA PRO A 251 6.85 7.56 -11.59
C PRO A 251 6.92 7.74 -13.12
N GLU A 252 7.93 7.14 -13.76
CA GLU A 252 8.17 7.24 -15.20
C GLU A 252 8.45 8.67 -15.71
N ALA A 253 9.02 9.55 -14.87
CA ALA A 253 9.36 10.90 -15.30
C ALA A 253 10.56 10.92 -16.27
N GLU A 254 10.34 11.55 -17.42
CA GLU A 254 11.35 11.88 -18.41
C GLU A 254 10.95 13.19 -19.10
N THR A 255 11.80 14.21 -19.01
CA THR A 255 11.58 15.51 -19.68
C THR A 255 12.89 16.25 -19.85
N ARG A 256 12.96 17.18 -20.81
CA ARG A 256 14.05 18.15 -20.89
C ARG A 256 13.81 19.33 -19.96
N PHE A 257 12.60 19.88 -19.97
CA PHE A 257 12.23 21.02 -19.14
C PHE A 257 11.26 20.59 -18.04
N LEU A 258 11.51 21.08 -16.82
CA LEU A 258 10.66 20.91 -15.66
C LEU A 258 10.24 22.29 -15.17
N ARG A 259 8.94 22.52 -14.96
CA ARG A 259 8.44 23.76 -14.38
C ARG A 259 7.54 23.49 -13.20
N LEU A 260 7.80 24.21 -12.10
CA LEU A 260 6.88 24.38 -11.01
C LEU A 260 6.09 25.67 -11.26
N ALA A 261 4.77 25.57 -11.39
CA ALA A 261 3.88 26.72 -11.56
C ALA A 261 3.07 26.92 -10.28
N PHE A 262 3.46 27.93 -9.50
CA PHE A 262 2.90 28.25 -8.19
C PHE A 262 1.66 29.13 -8.34
N HIS A 263 0.59 28.72 -7.69
CA HIS A 263 -0.73 29.34 -7.85
C HIS A 263 -1.28 29.97 -6.58
N ASP A 264 -0.89 29.46 -5.41
CA ASP A 264 -1.44 29.88 -4.13
C ASP A 264 -0.51 29.51 -2.96
N GLY A 265 -0.62 30.24 -1.86
CA GLY A 265 0.21 30.11 -0.67
C GLY A 265 -0.34 30.95 0.49
N PRO A 266 0.27 30.90 1.69
CA PRO A 266 -0.11 31.74 2.82
C PRO A 266 0.13 33.24 2.56
N GLY A 267 0.94 33.58 1.54
CA GLY A 267 1.18 34.94 1.08
C GLY A 267 1.27 35.01 -0.45
N ARG A 268 1.58 36.21 -0.97
CA ARG A 268 1.70 36.47 -2.42
C ARG A 268 3.10 36.21 -2.98
N ALA A 269 4.04 35.78 -2.14
CA ALA A 269 5.41 35.46 -2.52
C ALA A 269 5.77 34.06 -2.02
N TYR A 270 6.68 33.43 -2.75
CA TYR A 270 7.19 32.10 -2.47
C TYR A 270 8.68 32.16 -2.16
N GLY A 271 9.13 31.24 -1.31
CA GLY A 271 10.52 31.04 -0.95
C GLY A 271 10.86 29.57 -1.04
N LEU A 272 11.68 29.19 -2.01
CA LEU A 272 12.11 27.81 -2.21
C LEU A 272 13.57 27.68 -1.76
N ALA A 273 13.80 26.92 -0.70
CA ALA A 273 15.14 26.73 -0.16
C ALA A 273 15.98 25.82 -1.06
N GLU A 274 15.37 24.77 -1.62
CA GLU A 274 16.05 23.85 -2.53
C GLU A 274 15.01 23.14 -3.41
N LEU A 275 15.44 22.60 -4.55
CA LEU A 275 14.67 21.72 -5.41
C LEU A 275 15.51 20.51 -5.81
N GLU A 276 15.34 19.41 -5.10
CA GLU A 276 16.10 18.20 -5.37
C GLU A 276 15.41 17.33 -6.42
N VAL A 277 16.08 17.08 -7.53
CA VAL A 277 15.65 16.09 -8.53
C VAL A 277 16.11 14.71 -8.09
N LYS A 278 15.17 13.89 -7.57
CA LYS A 278 15.48 12.57 -7.00
C LYS A 278 15.69 11.52 -8.09
N GLU A 279 16.62 10.61 -7.86
CA GLU A 279 16.96 9.53 -8.82
C GLU A 279 15.78 8.60 -9.12
N LEU A 280 15.88 7.81 -10.19
CA LEU A 280 14.86 6.83 -10.61
C LEU A 280 14.41 5.89 -9.46
N ALA A 281 15.34 5.44 -8.63
CA ALA A 281 15.05 4.53 -7.52
C ALA A 281 14.08 5.13 -6.48
N PHE A 282 14.06 6.45 -6.32
CA PHE A 282 13.13 7.14 -5.42
C PHE A 282 11.67 6.92 -5.81
N GLY A 283 11.39 6.91 -7.13
CA GLY A 283 10.02 6.81 -7.67
C GLY A 283 9.65 5.46 -8.25
N ALA A 284 10.52 4.45 -8.14
CA ALA A 284 10.37 3.18 -8.86
C ALA A 284 9.07 2.42 -8.52
N SER A 285 8.55 2.60 -7.31
CA SER A 285 7.24 2.11 -6.87
C SER A 285 6.74 2.94 -5.69
N ALA A 286 5.46 2.83 -5.34
CA ALA A 286 4.95 3.46 -4.13
C ALA A 286 5.72 3.00 -2.87
N ASN A 287 6.08 1.71 -2.79
CA ASN A 287 6.92 1.19 -1.70
C ASN A 287 8.29 1.87 -1.66
N ALA A 288 8.98 1.98 -2.80
CA ALA A 288 10.29 2.63 -2.87
C ALA A 288 10.21 4.12 -2.47
N PHE A 289 9.15 4.81 -2.92
CA PHE A 289 8.87 6.19 -2.56
C PHE A 289 8.71 6.37 -1.05
N PHE A 290 7.79 5.64 -0.41
CA PHE A 290 7.60 5.76 1.03
C PHE A 290 8.79 5.26 1.85
N GLN A 291 9.54 4.27 1.37
CA GLN A 291 10.81 3.85 1.99
C GLN A 291 11.89 4.94 1.90
N ALA A 292 11.91 5.75 0.84
CA ALA A 292 12.79 6.91 0.75
C ALA A 292 12.36 7.99 1.75
N LEU A 293 11.08 8.32 1.82
CA LEU A 293 10.56 9.28 2.80
C LEU A 293 10.79 8.83 4.24
N ALA A 294 10.63 7.53 4.52
CA ALA A 294 10.83 6.99 5.86
C ALA A 294 12.29 7.01 6.33
N ARG A 295 13.27 7.05 5.40
CA ARG A 295 14.69 7.20 5.73
C ARG A 295 15.05 8.62 6.14
N GLU A 296 14.40 9.62 5.56
CA GLU A 296 14.66 11.04 5.82
C GLU A 296 13.80 11.59 6.98
N ALA A 297 12.66 10.95 7.26
CA ALA A 297 11.74 11.39 8.30
C ALA A 297 12.14 10.91 9.71
N PRO A 298 11.72 11.64 10.78
CA PRO A 298 11.85 11.15 12.14
C PRO A 298 11.24 9.75 12.32
N ARG A 299 11.95 8.88 13.04
CA ARG A 299 11.47 7.53 13.36
C ARG A 299 10.10 7.60 14.05
N GLY A 300 9.15 6.77 13.60
CA GLY A 300 7.75 6.83 14.05
C GLY A 300 6.81 7.59 13.12
N THR A 301 7.34 8.38 12.17
CA THR A 301 6.50 9.07 11.16
C THR A 301 5.79 8.08 10.25
N TYR A 302 6.50 7.02 9.82
CA TYR A 302 5.96 5.94 8.99
C TYR A 302 5.91 4.63 9.78
N PRO A 303 5.10 3.64 9.35
CA PRO A 303 5.07 2.33 10.00
C PRO A 303 6.44 1.64 9.99
N ARG A 304 6.76 0.91 11.06
CA ARG A 304 8.02 0.16 11.25
C ARG A 304 8.50 -0.58 9.99
N GLY A 305 7.61 -1.36 9.38
CA GLY A 305 7.92 -2.14 8.18
C GLY A 305 8.26 -1.31 6.94
N VAL A 306 7.71 -0.09 6.82
CA VAL A 306 8.02 0.86 5.75
C VAL A 306 9.37 1.52 5.99
N SER A 307 9.75 1.74 7.26
CA SER A 307 11.08 2.24 7.65
C SER A 307 12.21 1.21 7.50
N GLY A 308 11.93 0.00 7.01
CA GLY A 308 12.92 -1.06 6.83
C GLY A 308 13.23 -1.87 8.09
N GLU A 309 12.55 -1.60 9.21
CA GLU A 309 12.65 -2.41 10.43
C GLU A 309 11.77 -3.67 10.29
N GLN A 310 12.25 -4.81 10.80
CA GLN A 310 11.44 -6.03 10.86
C GLN A 310 10.19 -5.77 11.70
N SER A 311 9.02 -6.16 11.18
CA SER A 311 7.74 -6.04 11.90
C SER A 311 7.10 -7.42 12.06
N ALA A 312 6.81 -7.77 13.31
CA ALA A 312 5.97 -8.90 13.67
C ALA A 312 4.50 -8.50 13.68
N TRP A 313 3.65 -9.43 13.26
CA TRP A 313 2.20 -9.27 13.26
C TRP A 313 1.53 -10.62 13.43
N THR A 314 0.24 -10.62 13.78
CA THR A 314 -0.56 -11.84 13.84
C THR A 314 -1.98 -11.64 13.28
N LEU A 315 -2.64 -12.74 12.95
CA LEU A 315 -3.95 -12.75 12.29
C LEU A 315 -5.08 -12.34 13.23
N VAL A 316 -6.04 -11.59 12.69
CA VAL A 316 -7.33 -11.31 13.31
C VAL A 316 -8.41 -11.79 12.33
N GLY A 317 -9.06 -12.91 12.66
CA GLY A 317 -10.05 -13.52 11.78
C GLY A 317 -10.90 -14.56 12.49
N ILE A 318 -11.95 -15.00 11.80
CA ILE A 318 -12.79 -16.10 12.27
C ILE A 318 -12.30 -17.44 11.70
N ASP A 319 -12.70 -18.52 12.34
CA ASP A 319 -12.51 -19.88 11.85
C ASP A 319 -13.19 -20.10 10.48
N GLY A 320 -12.41 -20.24 9.40
CA GLY A 320 -12.94 -20.44 8.04
C GLY A 320 -13.42 -19.20 7.30
N GLY A 321 -13.01 -18.00 7.75
CA GLY A 321 -13.41 -16.73 7.13
C GLY A 321 -12.87 -16.54 5.71
N LYS A 322 -13.58 -15.75 4.90
CA LYS A 322 -13.12 -15.34 3.55
C LYS A 322 -11.99 -14.31 3.62
N GLU A 323 -12.05 -13.45 4.64
CA GLU A 323 -11.15 -12.31 4.84
C GLU A 323 -10.58 -12.34 6.26
N SER A 324 -9.41 -11.72 6.43
CA SER A 324 -8.75 -11.58 7.73
C SER A 324 -7.96 -10.27 7.79
N GLY A 325 -7.92 -9.66 8.97
CA GLY A 325 -7.03 -8.56 9.30
C GLY A 325 -5.71 -9.04 9.91
N LEU A 326 -4.79 -8.10 10.12
CA LEU A 326 -3.53 -8.31 10.85
C LEU A 326 -3.41 -7.26 11.96
N LEU A 327 -2.95 -7.67 13.14
CA LEU A 327 -2.54 -6.73 14.19
C LEU A 327 -1.02 -6.77 14.30
N SER A 328 -0.37 -5.62 14.13
CA SER A 328 1.08 -5.48 14.28
C SER A 328 1.50 -5.49 15.76
N GLU A 329 2.77 -5.78 15.99
CA GLU A 329 3.40 -5.64 17.31
C GLU A 329 3.40 -4.21 17.85
N ASP A 330 3.17 -3.23 16.98
CA ASP A 330 3.05 -1.82 17.29
C ASP A 330 1.58 -1.41 17.53
N GLY A 331 0.60 -2.27 17.23
CA GLY A 331 -0.83 -1.97 17.46
C GLY A 331 -1.55 -1.36 16.27
N ALA A 332 -0.92 -1.29 15.10
CA ALA A 332 -1.59 -0.98 13.85
C ALA A 332 -2.44 -2.19 13.40
N LEU A 333 -3.67 -1.92 12.95
CA LEU A 333 -4.63 -2.93 12.51
C LEU A 333 -4.87 -2.83 11.01
N GLU A 334 -4.35 -3.78 10.22
CA GLU A 334 -4.75 -3.97 8.82
C GLU A 334 -6.13 -4.61 8.77
N VAL A 335 -7.07 -3.98 8.04
CA VAL A 335 -8.49 -4.33 8.13
C VAL A 335 -8.97 -5.34 7.11
N SER A 336 -8.15 -5.69 6.11
CA SER A 336 -8.42 -6.76 5.13
C SER A 336 -7.14 -7.07 4.33
N ARG A 337 -7.13 -8.15 3.56
CA ARG A 337 -5.98 -8.49 2.71
C ARG A 337 -5.64 -7.34 1.76
N ALA A 338 -4.38 -6.88 1.78
CA ALA A 338 -3.89 -5.75 0.99
C ALA A 338 -4.63 -4.42 1.25
N GLY A 339 -5.33 -4.32 2.39
CA GLY A 339 -6.08 -3.13 2.80
C GLY A 339 -5.23 -2.14 3.58
N PHE A 340 -5.84 -0.98 3.87
CA PHE A 340 -5.27 0.04 4.75
C PHE A 340 -5.16 -0.45 6.19
N SER A 341 -4.44 0.32 7.01
CA SER A 341 -4.33 0.10 8.45
C SER A 341 -4.92 1.25 9.26
N ILE A 342 -5.42 0.90 10.45
CA ILE A 342 -5.80 1.83 11.51
C ILE A 342 -4.67 1.83 12.55
N GLU A 343 -3.92 2.92 12.62
CA GLU A 343 -2.77 3.09 13.51
C GLU A 343 -3.11 4.04 14.68
N PRO A 344 -2.83 3.66 15.94
CA PRO A 344 -3.06 4.53 17.08
C PRO A 344 -1.92 5.55 17.27
N PHE A 345 -2.26 6.74 17.72
CA PHE A 345 -1.35 7.75 18.26
C PHE A 345 -1.93 8.33 19.55
N VAL A 346 -1.08 8.79 20.47
CA VAL A 346 -1.51 9.50 21.67
C VAL A 346 -0.90 10.90 21.66
N VAL A 347 -1.74 11.93 21.52
CA VAL A 347 -1.30 13.32 21.61
C VAL A 347 -1.35 13.75 23.08
N THR A 348 -0.25 14.31 23.55
CA THR A 348 -0.05 14.83 24.90
C THR A 348 0.35 16.31 24.82
N GLY A 349 0.47 16.99 25.96
CA GLY A 349 1.03 18.34 26.01
C GLY A 349 2.50 18.44 25.54
N SER A 350 3.22 17.31 25.42
CA SER A 350 4.60 17.26 24.95
C SER A 350 4.75 16.85 23.49
N GLY A 351 3.64 16.62 22.78
CA GLY A 351 3.63 16.24 21.36
C GLY A 351 2.89 14.93 21.08
N VAL A 352 3.14 14.37 19.89
CA VAL A 352 2.52 13.15 19.40
C VAL A 352 3.38 11.95 19.76
N VAL A 353 2.79 10.96 20.43
CA VAL A 353 3.46 9.70 20.80
C VAL A 353 2.96 8.58 19.88
N GLY A 354 3.88 7.95 19.16
CA GLY A 354 3.62 6.79 18.31
C GLY A 354 4.36 5.54 18.78
N TRP A 355 4.43 4.53 17.91
CA TRP A 355 5.07 3.25 18.20
C TRP A 355 6.56 3.37 18.54
N ALA A 356 7.25 4.38 17.99
CA ALA A 356 8.68 4.58 18.17
C ALA A 356 9.04 5.12 19.57
N ASP A 357 8.04 5.63 20.31
CA ASP A 357 8.22 6.40 21.55
C ASP A 357 7.84 5.62 22.81
N VAL A 358 7.46 4.35 22.68
CA VAL A 358 6.86 3.55 23.74
C VAL A 358 7.60 2.24 23.95
N GLU A 359 7.55 1.73 25.18
CA GLU A 359 7.87 0.32 25.42
C GLU A 359 6.65 -0.52 25.03
N THR A 360 6.85 -1.49 24.14
CA THR A 360 5.79 -2.37 23.64
C THR A 360 5.88 -3.75 24.30
N ARG A 361 4.72 -4.28 24.68
CA ARG A 361 4.59 -5.68 25.14
C ARG A 361 3.38 -6.35 24.49
N GLN A 362 3.63 -7.36 23.67
CA GLN A 362 2.60 -8.13 22.99
C GLN A 362 1.98 -9.15 23.95
N PHE A 363 0.71 -9.47 23.71
CA PHE A 363 0.01 -10.51 24.45
C PHE A 363 -1.06 -11.17 23.56
N LEU A 364 -1.42 -12.39 23.92
CA LEU A 364 -2.66 -13.04 23.51
C LEU A 364 -3.58 -13.09 24.73
N VAL A 365 -4.90 -12.92 24.56
CA VAL A 365 -5.83 -13.15 25.67
C VAL A 365 -5.66 -14.58 26.18
N ASP A 366 -5.57 -14.74 27.50
CA ASP A 366 -5.21 -15.98 28.20
C ASP A 366 -3.88 -16.63 27.78
N GLY A 367 -3.01 -15.91 27.07
CA GLY A 367 -1.71 -16.41 26.61
C GLY A 367 -1.74 -17.22 25.31
N TYR A 368 -2.91 -17.64 24.80
CA TYR A 368 -3.00 -18.46 23.57
C TYR A 368 -4.21 -18.20 22.67
N LEU A 369 -5.20 -17.43 23.10
CA LEU A 369 -6.38 -17.17 22.26
C LEU A 369 -6.00 -16.25 21.09
N PRO A 370 -6.58 -16.44 19.90
CA PRO A 370 -6.34 -15.58 18.73
C PRO A 370 -7.07 -14.23 18.85
N ILE A 371 -6.89 -13.59 20.01
CA ILE A 371 -7.33 -12.25 20.34
C ILE A 371 -6.03 -11.52 20.71
N PRO A 372 -5.26 -11.07 19.70
CA PRO A 372 -3.98 -10.45 19.94
C PRO A 372 -4.13 -9.04 20.50
N GLY A 373 -3.06 -8.59 21.15
CA GLY A 373 -2.94 -7.21 21.55
C GLY A 373 -1.52 -6.79 21.87
N VAL A 374 -1.36 -5.49 22.01
CA VAL A 374 -0.12 -4.84 22.43
C VAL A 374 -0.43 -3.87 23.56
N THR A 375 0.50 -3.77 24.49
CA THR A 375 0.51 -2.73 25.52
C THR A 375 1.64 -1.76 25.23
N TRP A 376 1.31 -0.48 25.06
CA TRP A 376 2.24 0.63 25.05
C TRP A 376 2.38 1.17 26.47
N ARG A 377 3.61 1.35 26.94
CA ARG A 377 3.90 1.88 28.26
C ARG A 377 4.69 3.19 28.17
N ARG A 378 4.21 4.20 28.90
CA ARG A 378 4.92 5.43 29.26
C ARG A 378 4.85 5.61 30.78
N ALA A 379 5.55 6.61 31.30
CA ALA A 379 5.57 6.89 32.75
C ALA A 379 4.18 7.20 33.32
N GLN A 380 3.39 8.03 32.64
CA GLN A 380 2.12 8.54 33.15
C GLN A 380 0.88 7.79 32.65
N TRP A 381 0.98 7.07 31.53
CA TRP A 381 -0.15 6.39 30.92
C TRP A 381 0.24 5.08 30.24
N GLN A 382 -0.77 4.27 29.97
CA GLN A 382 -0.67 3.03 29.23
C GLN A 382 -1.79 2.96 28.19
N LEU A 383 -1.46 2.58 26.96
CA LEU A 383 -2.45 2.25 25.93
C LEU A 383 -2.41 0.75 25.69
N ARG A 384 -3.56 0.08 25.81
CA ARG A 384 -3.70 -1.33 25.45
C ARG A 384 -4.58 -1.44 24.20
N VAL A 385 -4.00 -1.98 23.13
CA VAL A 385 -4.68 -2.25 21.87
C VAL A 385 -4.96 -3.75 21.79
N SER A 386 -6.16 -4.14 21.41
CA SER A 386 -6.47 -5.54 21.10
C SER A 386 -7.52 -5.62 20.00
N ALA A 387 -7.51 -6.71 19.25
CA ALA A 387 -8.48 -6.93 18.19
C ALA A 387 -9.00 -8.37 18.22
N PHE A 388 -10.26 -8.54 17.86
CA PHE A 388 -10.87 -9.86 17.66
C PHE A 388 -11.83 -9.82 16.49
N ALA A 389 -12.05 -10.97 15.86
CA ALA A 389 -13.08 -11.11 14.83
C ALA A 389 -14.29 -11.89 15.37
N SER A 390 -15.47 -11.50 14.93
CA SER A 390 -16.73 -12.18 15.25
C SER A 390 -17.64 -12.31 14.04
N GLY A 391 -18.66 -13.15 14.15
CA GLY A 391 -19.63 -13.42 13.09
C GLY A 391 -19.46 -14.81 12.45
N SER A 392 -19.89 -14.90 11.20
CA SER A 392 -19.90 -16.09 10.36
C SER A 392 -19.12 -15.86 9.07
N ARG A 393 -18.94 -16.90 8.24
CA ARG A 393 -18.21 -16.76 6.98
C ARG A 393 -18.81 -15.71 6.04
N ASP A 394 -20.14 -15.60 5.99
CA ASP A 394 -20.84 -14.69 5.10
C ASP A 394 -21.09 -13.31 5.70
N GLU A 395 -21.05 -13.19 7.02
CA GLU A 395 -21.15 -11.92 7.74
C GLU A 395 -20.17 -11.92 8.92
N SER A 396 -19.01 -11.30 8.73
CA SER A 396 -17.96 -11.21 9.74
C SER A 396 -17.45 -9.78 9.88
N ARG A 397 -16.86 -9.50 11.05
CA ARG A 397 -16.33 -8.18 11.40
C ARG A 397 -15.12 -8.29 12.31
N ILE A 398 -14.24 -7.30 12.23
CA ILE A 398 -13.21 -7.05 13.25
C ILE A 398 -13.75 -6.00 14.23
N VAL A 399 -13.50 -6.25 15.52
CA VAL A 399 -13.68 -5.26 16.58
C VAL A 399 -12.30 -4.95 17.16
N ALA A 400 -11.89 -3.68 17.10
CA ALA A 400 -10.67 -3.20 17.71
C ALA A 400 -10.99 -2.42 18.99
N ARG A 401 -10.23 -2.67 20.05
CA ARG A 401 -10.37 -2.07 21.37
C ARG A 401 -9.09 -1.33 21.74
N TYR A 402 -9.23 -0.05 22.08
CA TYR A 402 -8.17 0.83 22.55
C TYR A 402 -8.51 1.27 23.97
N GLU A 403 -7.77 0.78 24.96
CA GLU A 403 -7.95 1.12 26.37
C GLU A 403 -6.80 2.00 26.85
N LEU A 404 -7.09 3.27 27.13
CA LEU A 404 -6.12 4.23 27.65
C LEU A 404 -6.30 4.36 29.16
N ARG A 405 -5.22 4.16 29.92
CA ARG A 405 -5.21 4.17 31.38
C ARG A 405 -4.26 5.23 31.90
N ASN A 406 -4.74 6.03 32.86
CA ASN A 406 -3.91 6.91 33.67
C ASN A 406 -3.19 6.09 34.75
N LEU A 407 -1.88 6.28 34.89
CA LEU A 407 -1.05 5.56 35.87
C LEU A 407 -0.71 6.43 37.08
N THR A 408 -1.07 7.71 37.04
CA THR A 408 -0.72 8.69 38.05
C THR A 408 -1.84 8.88 39.07
N GLY A 409 -1.50 9.53 40.19
CA GLY A 409 -2.44 10.02 41.19
C GLY A 409 -3.10 11.36 40.84
N GLN A 410 -2.90 11.89 39.62
CA GLN A 410 -3.41 13.18 39.18
C GLN A 410 -4.37 13.04 38.00
N LEU A 411 -5.17 14.08 37.74
CA LEU A 411 -5.99 14.16 36.53
C LEU A 411 -5.09 14.22 35.29
N LEU A 412 -5.40 13.44 34.25
CA LEU A 412 -4.60 13.38 33.03
C LEU A 412 -5.48 13.57 31.79
N SER A 413 -5.19 14.59 30.99
CA SER A 413 -5.87 14.85 29.71
C SER A 413 -4.99 14.39 28.55
N LEU A 414 -5.52 13.52 27.70
CA LEU A 414 -4.85 12.93 26.54
C LEU A 414 -5.81 12.95 25.35
N GLN A 415 -5.28 12.92 24.15
CA GLN A 415 -6.07 12.64 22.95
C GLN A 415 -5.60 11.32 22.33
N LEU A 416 -6.50 10.35 22.23
CA LEU A 416 -6.27 9.16 21.39
C LEU A 416 -6.64 9.51 19.96
N VAL A 417 -5.74 9.28 19.01
CA VAL A 417 -6.02 9.44 17.58
C VAL A 417 -5.92 8.07 16.91
N LEU A 418 -6.93 7.71 16.13
CA LEU A 418 -6.92 6.53 15.27
C LEU A 418 -6.77 6.99 13.82
N ALA A 419 -5.59 6.76 13.25
CA ALA A 419 -5.26 7.18 11.90
C ALA A 419 -5.54 6.06 10.89
N VAL A 420 -6.33 6.33 9.86
CA VAL A 420 -6.46 5.49 8.68
C VAL A 420 -5.37 5.87 7.71
N ARG A 421 -4.44 4.95 7.43
CA ARG A 421 -3.24 5.22 6.63
C ARG A 421 -3.10 4.26 5.45
N PRO A 422 -2.51 4.70 4.32
CA PRO A 422 -2.37 3.92 3.09
C PRO A 422 -1.25 2.87 3.19
N PHE A 423 -1.18 2.15 4.30
CA PHE A 423 -0.17 1.12 4.58
C PHE A 423 -0.84 -0.14 5.09
N GLN A 424 -0.37 -1.27 4.58
CA GLN A 424 -0.59 -2.60 5.13
C GLN A 424 0.23 -2.77 6.41
N VAL A 425 -0.21 -3.67 7.29
CA VAL A 425 0.64 -4.21 8.35
C VAL A 425 1.61 -5.23 7.75
N ASN A 426 1.20 -5.94 6.69
CA ASN A 426 2.09 -6.77 5.88
C ASN A 426 3.19 -5.89 5.26
N PRO A 427 4.48 -6.07 5.61
CA PRO A 427 5.53 -5.12 5.24
C PRO A 427 5.97 -5.28 3.77
N PRO A 428 6.62 -4.26 3.17
CA PRO A 428 7.15 -4.34 1.80
C PRO A 428 8.10 -5.52 1.55
N SER A 429 8.80 -5.99 2.59
CA SER A 429 9.70 -7.14 2.53
C SER A 429 8.98 -8.49 2.33
N GLN A 430 7.65 -8.55 2.42
CA GLN A 430 6.84 -9.72 2.12
C GLN A 430 6.08 -9.52 0.80
N PHE A 431 6.58 -10.11 -0.28
CA PHE A 431 6.14 -9.77 -1.65
C PHE A 431 5.93 -10.98 -2.60
N LEU A 432 5.74 -12.20 -2.08
CA LEU A 432 5.69 -13.39 -2.95
C LEU A 432 4.47 -13.42 -3.89
N SER A 433 3.24 -13.41 -3.34
CA SER A 433 1.99 -13.43 -4.13
C SER A 433 1.07 -12.25 -3.83
N THR A 434 1.30 -11.56 -2.72
CA THR A 434 0.68 -10.27 -2.40
C THR A 434 1.82 -9.36 -1.98
N VAL A 435 1.95 -8.22 -2.65
CA VAL A 435 2.97 -7.22 -2.32
C VAL A 435 2.52 -6.47 -1.07
N GLY A 436 3.28 -6.60 0.03
CA GLY A 436 3.07 -5.80 1.24
C GLY A 436 3.53 -4.35 1.08
N GLY A 437 3.32 -3.53 2.11
CA GLY A 437 3.69 -2.13 2.14
C GLY A 437 2.51 -1.20 1.87
N VAL A 438 2.57 -0.40 0.80
CA VAL A 438 1.53 0.58 0.49
C VAL A 438 0.20 -0.11 0.13
N SER A 439 -0.91 0.49 0.57
CA SER A 439 -2.27 0.13 0.18
C SER A 439 -3.00 1.40 -0.25
N ALA A 440 -3.44 1.46 -1.50
CA ALA A 440 -3.97 2.68 -2.07
C ALA A 440 -5.28 3.12 -1.41
N ILE A 441 -5.33 4.37 -0.98
CA ILE A 441 -6.53 5.09 -0.54
C ILE A 441 -6.69 6.33 -1.42
N ARG A 442 -7.63 6.25 -2.37
CA ARG A 442 -7.96 7.35 -3.28
C ARG A 442 -9.00 8.27 -2.69
N ASP A 443 -10.03 7.68 -2.06
CA ASP A 443 -11.17 8.44 -1.57
C ASP A 443 -11.44 8.10 -0.10
N ILE A 444 -11.63 9.13 0.70
CA ILE A 444 -12.09 9.01 2.08
C ILE A 444 -13.27 9.95 2.28
N THR A 445 -14.34 9.45 2.89
CA THR A 445 -15.53 10.24 3.23
C THR A 445 -15.95 9.97 4.67
N TRP A 446 -16.11 11.01 5.46
CA TRP A 446 -16.67 10.99 6.80
C TRP A 446 -18.12 11.47 6.76
N GLU A 447 -19.05 10.58 7.08
CA GLU A 447 -20.50 10.83 6.99
C GLU A 447 -21.10 11.20 8.35
N GLY A 448 -20.30 11.78 9.26
CA GLY A 448 -20.72 12.16 10.62
C GLY A 448 -20.75 11.01 11.63
N GLU A 449 -20.92 9.77 11.16
CA GLU A 449 -20.97 8.56 11.98
C GLU A 449 -20.02 7.45 11.52
N THR A 450 -19.67 7.44 10.24
CA THR A 450 -18.94 6.39 9.54
C THR A 450 -17.83 6.99 8.70
N LEU A 451 -16.73 6.25 8.56
CA LEU A 451 -15.65 6.59 7.64
C LEU A 451 -15.63 5.57 6.50
N SER A 452 -15.96 6.01 5.29
CA SER A 452 -15.86 5.22 4.06
C SER A 452 -14.47 5.39 3.44
N VAL A 453 -13.89 4.29 2.95
CA VAL A 453 -12.58 4.27 2.28
C VAL A 453 -12.74 3.57 0.93
N ASN A 454 -12.42 4.30 -0.15
CA ASN A 454 -12.58 3.91 -1.56
C ASN A 454 -14.00 3.45 -1.93
N GLY A 455 -15.02 3.75 -1.12
CA GLY A 455 -16.37 3.20 -1.29
C GLY A 455 -16.46 1.67 -1.12
N GLU A 456 -15.39 1.00 -0.68
CA GLU A 456 -15.30 -0.47 -0.56
C GLU A 456 -15.28 -0.95 0.89
N ARG A 457 -14.76 -0.14 1.81
CA ARG A 457 -14.61 -0.46 3.23
C ARG A 457 -15.19 0.65 4.08
N THR A 458 -15.75 0.28 5.23
CA THR A 458 -16.37 1.23 6.16
C THR A 458 -15.87 0.96 7.57
N VAL A 459 -15.36 2.00 8.23
CA VAL A 459 -15.00 1.98 9.65
C VAL A 459 -16.15 2.58 10.45
N PHE A 460 -16.61 1.86 11.47
CA PHE A 460 -17.67 2.29 12.38
C PHE A 460 -17.08 2.59 13.77
N PRO A 461 -16.80 3.86 14.10
CA PRO A 461 -16.53 4.28 15.47
C PRO A 461 -17.71 3.95 16.40
N LEU A 462 -17.44 3.24 17.50
CA LEU A 462 -18.46 2.92 18.49
C LEU A 462 -18.79 4.11 19.40
N ARG A 463 -17.85 5.06 19.52
CA ARG A 463 -18.06 6.39 20.09
C ARG A 463 -17.83 7.41 18.96
N ARG A 464 -18.65 8.46 18.89
CA ARG A 464 -18.43 9.59 17.98
C ARG A 464 -17.07 10.24 18.27
N PRO A 465 -16.17 10.38 17.28
CA PRO A 465 -14.93 11.12 17.46
C PRO A 465 -15.21 12.58 17.82
N ASP A 466 -14.38 13.16 18.68
CA ASP A 466 -14.45 14.58 19.04
C ASP A 466 -13.88 15.45 17.92
N ARG A 467 -12.98 14.88 17.09
CA ARG A 467 -12.41 15.52 15.89
C ARG A 467 -12.23 14.51 14.77
N VAL A 468 -12.40 14.97 13.53
CA VAL A 468 -12.14 14.20 12.31
C VAL A 468 -11.41 15.10 11.32
N GLY A 469 -10.48 14.52 10.57
CA GLY A 469 -9.86 15.16 9.42
C GLY A 469 -9.48 14.13 8.39
N THR A 470 -9.73 14.44 7.12
CA THR A 470 -9.24 13.69 5.95
C THR A 470 -8.19 14.53 5.23
N PHE A 471 -7.16 13.88 4.70
CA PHE A 471 -5.99 14.55 4.16
C PHE A 471 -5.54 13.87 2.86
N PRO A 472 -5.35 14.62 1.76
CA PRO A 472 -4.54 14.12 0.65
C PRO A 472 -3.09 13.95 1.11
N PHE A 473 -2.28 13.22 0.34
CA PHE A 473 -0.87 13.00 0.69
C PHE A 473 -0.07 14.30 0.78
N ASP A 474 -0.38 15.25 -0.11
CA ASP A 474 0.29 16.55 -0.20
C ASP A 474 0.12 17.42 1.05
N ALA A 475 -0.85 17.12 1.92
CA ALA A 475 -0.98 17.82 3.21
C ALA A 475 0.14 17.45 4.20
N GLY A 476 0.81 16.32 3.99
CA GLY A 476 1.88 15.81 4.85
C GLY A 476 1.48 14.58 5.67
N PRO A 477 2.44 13.96 6.39
CA PRO A 477 2.19 12.74 7.14
C PRO A 477 1.35 13.01 8.40
N VAL A 478 0.41 12.09 8.70
CA VAL A 478 -0.54 12.22 9.82
C VAL A 478 0.11 12.59 11.16
N PRO A 479 1.23 12.00 11.61
CA PRO A 479 1.84 12.37 12.89
C PRO A 479 2.26 13.84 12.99
N ILE A 480 2.64 14.45 11.87
CA ILE A 480 2.95 15.89 11.81
C ILE A 480 1.64 16.69 11.82
N LEU A 481 0.66 16.30 11.01
CA LEU A 481 -0.64 16.97 10.93
C LEU A 481 -1.35 17.07 12.30
N ILE A 482 -1.40 15.96 13.05
CA ILE A 482 -2.12 15.90 14.33
C ILE A 482 -1.39 16.56 15.50
N SER A 483 -0.16 17.04 15.28
CA SER A 483 0.56 17.86 16.26
C SER A 483 0.01 19.29 16.34
N ALA A 484 -0.68 19.76 15.30
CA ALA A 484 -1.34 21.05 15.30
C ALA A 484 -2.63 21.01 16.13
N PRO A 485 -2.92 22.01 16.99
CA PRO A 485 -4.10 21.98 17.88
C PRO A 485 -5.45 22.00 17.14
N ASP A 486 -5.47 22.42 15.89
CA ASP A 486 -6.63 22.60 15.03
C ASP A 486 -6.60 21.70 13.79
N TRP A 487 -5.98 20.52 13.88
CA TRP A 487 -5.80 19.58 12.77
C TRP A 487 -7.09 19.06 12.10
N ALA A 488 -8.28 19.40 12.62
CA ALA A 488 -9.54 19.00 11.99
C ALA A 488 -9.57 19.47 10.53
N GLY A 489 -10.00 18.59 9.65
CA GLY A 489 -9.92 18.76 8.20
C GLY A 489 -11.28 18.72 7.53
N PRO A 490 -11.33 18.74 6.19
CA PRO A 490 -12.54 18.42 5.48
C PRO A 490 -13.05 17.03 5.88
N ALA A 491 -14.34 16.77 5.63
CA ALA A 491 -14.94 15.45 5.80
C ALA A 491 -14.59 14.52 4.64
N GLU A 492 -14.03 15.05 3.54
CA GLU A 492 -13.72 14.32 2.33
C GLU A 492 -12.30 14.63 1.85
N ALA A 493 -11.60 13.61 1.36
CA ALA A 493 -10.33 13.77 0.68
C ALA A 493 -10.28 12.86 -0.55
N HIS A 494 -9.80 13.43 -1.65
CA HIS A 494 -9.46 12.71 -2.86
C HIS A 494 -7.95 12.85 -3.11
N ASP A 495 -7.29 11.75 -3.42
CA ASP A 495 -5.87 11.69 -3.78
C ASP A 495 -5.66 10.82 -5.02
N GLU A 496 -5.26 11.47 -6.11
CA GLU A 496 -5.07 10.85 -7.44
C GLU A 496 -4.00 9.74 -7.43
N LEU A 497 -3.04 9.80 -6.50
CA LEU A 497 -1.99 8.80 -6.35
C LEU A 497 -2.39 7.66 -5.41
N GLY A 498 -3.52 7.79 -4.72
CA GLY A 498 -4.03 6.78 -3.79
C GLY A 498 -3.31 6.81 -2.45
N HIS A 499 -2.87 7.97 -1.97
CA HIS A 499 -2.12 8.10 -0.73
C HIS A 499 -2.84 8.95 0.34
N ALA A 500 -4.16 9.11 0.22
CA ALA A 500 -4.95 9.83 1.22
C ALA A 500 -4.91 9.14 2.60
N SER A 501 -5.20 9.91 3.64
CA SER A 501 -5.26 9.44 5.02
C SER A 501 -6.36 10.16 5.80
N ALA A 502 -6.72 9.62 6.96
CA ALA A 502 -7.65 10.27 7.87
C ALA A 502 -7.26 10.05 9.33
N ALA A 503 -7.77 10.91 10.21
CA ALA A 503 -7.56 10.82 11.65
C ALA A 503 -8.89 10.99 12.40
N LEU A 504 -9.16 10.08 13.35
CA LEU A 504 -10.29 10.13 14.26
C LEU A 504 -9.78 10.40 15.68
N GLY A 505 -10.08 11.58 16.22
CA GLY A 505 -9.56 12.06 17.50
C GLY A 505 -10.56 11.93 18.64
N TYR A 506 -10.11 11.44 19.79
CA TYR A 506 -10.89 11.25 21.00
C TYR A 506 -10.22 11.96 22.18
N GLN A 507 -10.83 13.03 22.66
CA GLN A 507 -10.39 13.75 23.85
C GLN A 507 -10.81 12.96 25.10
N LEU A 508 -9.83 12.66 25.96
CA LEU A 508 -9.98 11.82 27.14
C LEU A 508 -9.38 12.51 28.36
N THR A 509 -10.23 12.90 29.30
CA THR A 509 -9.82 13.36 30.63
C THR A 509 -10.03 12.24 31.63
N LEU A 510 -8.92 11.69 32.15
CA LEU A 510 -8.87 10.52 32.99
C LEU A 510 -8.57 10.91 34.44
N ALA A 511 -9.49 10.60 35.35
CA ALA A 511 -9.25 10.68 36.79
C ALA A 511 -8.03 9.82 37.21
N PRO A 512 -7.47 10.05 38.41
CA PRO A 512 -6.38 9.22 38.94
C PRO A 512 -6.68 7.73 38.79
N HIS A 513 -5.76 6.99 38.18
CA HIS A 513 -5.86 5.55 37.91
C HIS A 513 -7.05 5.08 37.05
N ALA A 514 -7.85 6.00 36.51
CA ALA A 514 -8.99 5.68 35.67
C ALA A 514 -8.56 5.21 34.26
N ARG A 515 -9.51 4.63 33.55
CA ARG A 515 -9.34 4.17 32.17
C ARG A 515 -10.52 4.59 31.31
N ALA A 516 -10.27 4.78 30.02
CA ALA A 516 -11.31 4.94 29.00
C ALA A 516 -11.10 3.91 27.89
N THR A 517 -12.20 3.50 27.26
CA THR A 517 -12.18 2.56 26.14
C THR A 517 -12.81 3.22 24.91
N VAL A 518 -12.07 3.19 23.81
CA VAL A 518 -12.54 3.54 22.47
C VAL A 518 -12.53 2.25 21.64
N GLY A 519 -13.52 2.08 20.77
CA GLY A 519 -13.55 0.94 19.87
C GLY A 519 -14.07 1.31 18.48
N VAL A 520 -13.61 0.54 17.50
CA VAL A 520 -14.05 0.63 16.11
C VAL A 520 -14.44 -0.76 15.63
N VAL A 521 -15.41 -0.81 14.71
CA VAL A 521 -15.83 -2.04 14.04
C VAL A 521 -15.64 -1.89 12.55
N VAL A 522 -15.08 -2.92 11.91
CA VAL A 522 -14.88 -2.98 10.46
C VAL A 522 -15.45 -4.29 9.92
N PRO A 523 -16.50 -4.25 9.08
CA PRO A 523 -17.00 -5.44 8.40
C PRO A 523 -15.94 -6.04 7.49
N LEU A 524 -15.77 -7.35 7.57
CA LEU A 524 -14.90 -8.16 6.71
C LEU A 524 -15.68 -8.81 5.56
N SER A 525 -16.89 -9.28 5.86
CA SER A 525 -17.81 -9.89 4.89
C SER A 525 -19.25 -9.54 5.24
N GLY A 526 -20.13 -9.62 4.24
CA GLY A 526 -21.55 -9.34 4.42
C GLY A 526 -21.90 -7.86 4.30
N PRO A 527 -23.10 -7.46 4.75
CA PRO A 527 -23.57 -6.09 4.61
C PRO A 527 -22.79 -5.13 5.51
N ARG A 528 -22.54 -3.91 5.00
CA ARG A 528 -21.80 -2.86 5.70
C ARG A 528 -22.72 -2.09 6.65
N VAL A 529 -23.12 -2.74 7.73
CA VAL A 529 -24.11 -2.19 8.68
C VAL A 529 -23.43 -1.86 10.01
N ARG A 530 -23.83 -0.73 10.59
CA ARG A 530 -23.39 -0.31 11.92
C ARG A 530 -23.78 -1.40 12.94
N PRO A 531 -22.88 -1.81 13.84
CA PRO A 531 -23.26 -2.75 14.89
C PRO A 531 -24.38 -2.18 15.76
N ASP A 532 -25.39 -2.99 16.04
CA ASP A 532 -26.42 -2.67 17.02
C ASP A 532 -25.88 -2.93 18.43
N LEU A 533 -25.78 -1.87 19.22
CA LEU A 533 -25.31 -1.92 20.61
C LEU A 533 -26.44 -2.22 21.59
N LYS A 534 -27.70 -2.25 21.15
CA LYS A 534 -28.89 -2.51 21.99
C LYS A 534 -28.97 -1.60 23.22
N GLY A 535 -28.56 -0.35 23.07
CA GLY A 535 -28.50 0.63 24.16
C GLY A 535 -27.34 0.44 25.15
N GLU A 536 -26.47 -0.57 24.97
CA GLU A 536 -25.27 -0.72 25.80
C GLU A 536 -24.25 0.39 25.52
N ILE A 537 -23.56 0.86 26.56
CA ILE A 537 -22.39 1.71 26.37
C ILE A 537 -21.29 0.93 25.63
N PRO A 538 -20.56 1.57 24.69
CA PRO A 538 -19.56 0.89 23.84
C PRO A 538 -18.57 -0.01 24.60
N ALA A 539 -18.03 0.45 25.73
CA ALA A 539 -17.05 -0.31 26.50
C ALA A 539 -17.60 -1.64 27.05
N ARG A 540 -18.87 -1.67 27.48
CA ARG A 540 -19.55 -2.88 27.96
C ARG A 540 -19.84 -3.83 26.80
N TRP A 541 -20.34 -3.31 25.69
CA TRP A 541 -20.60 -4.09 24.48
C TRP A 541 -19.33 -4.78 23.97
N ILE A 542 -18.21 -4.04 23.84
CA ILE A 542 -16.92 -4.60 23.41
C ILE A 542 -16.48 -5.73 24.36
N THR A 543 -16.62 -5.52 25.67
CA THR A 543 -16.24 -6.51 26.68
C THR A 543 -17.08 -7.78 26.60
N ARG A 544 -18.39 -7.64 26.36
CA ARG A 544 -19.32 -8.76 26.15
C ARG A 544 -18.96 -9.55 24.89
N GLU A 545 -18.77 -8.86 23.77
CA GLU A 545 -18.41 -9.49 22.48
C GLU A 545 -17.05 -10.20 22.56
N GLN A 546 -16.03 -9.56 23.15
CA GLN A 546 -14.72 -10.17 23.34
C GLN A 546 -14.80 -11.43 24.21
N SER A 547 -15.56 -11.39 25.30
CA SER A 547 -15.79 -12.54 26.18
C SER A 547 -16.49 -13.70 25.48
N ALA A 548 -17.47 -13.39 24.61
CA ALA A 548 -18.17 -14.39 23.80
C ALA A 548 -17.20 -15.05 22.80
N VAL A 549 -16.38 -14.26 22.10
CA VAL A 549 -15.37 -14.76 21.16
C VAL A 549 -14.31 -15.59 21.87
N ALA A 550 -13.83 -15.14 23.04
CA ALA A 550 -12.88 -15.89 23.85
C ALA A 550 -13.45 -17.26 24.28
N THR A 551 -14.68 -17.30 24.78
CA THR A 551 -15.37 -18.55 25.14
C THR A 551 -15.50 -19.49 23.94
N ALA A 552 -15.87 -18.96 22.78
CA ALA A 552 -16.00 -19.73 21.56
C ALA A 552 -14.64 -20.29 21.08
N TRP A 553 -13.54 -19.56 21.24
CA TRP A 553 -12.20 -20.04 20.94
C TRP A 553 -11.71 -21.08 21.96
N ARG A 554 -11.91 -20.88 23.26
CA ARG A 554 -11.58 -21.90 24.27
C ARG A 554 -12.25 -23.24 23.95
N LYS A 555 -13.55 -23.22 23.60
CA LYS A 555 -14.29 -24.43 23.19
C LYS A 555 -13.72 -25.10 21.93
N ARG A 556 -13.15 -24.33 21.00
CA ARG A 556 -12.50 -24.88 19.80
C ARG A 556 -11.12 -25.46 20.11
N LEU A 557 -10.27 -24.70 20.80
CA LEU A 557 -8.85 -25.03 20.97
C LEU A 557 -8.57 -26.05 22.07
N ASN A 558 -9.48 -26.18 23.05
CA ASN A 558 -9.29 -27.05 24.21
C ASN A 558 -10.07 -28.37 24.10
N ARG A 559 -10.26 -28.89 22.88
CA ARG A 559 -10.86 -30.22 22.65
C ARG A 559 -9.96 -31.36 23.10
N LEU A 560 -8.64 -31.15 23.05
CA LEU A 560 -7.62 -32.03 23.59
C LEU A 560 -7.07 -31.42 24.88
N ALA A 561 -6.99 -32.23 25.94
CA ALA A 561 -6.32 -31.87 27.18
C ALA A 561 -4.93 -32.50 27.22
N ILE A 562 -3.89 -31.67 27.31
CA ILE A 562 -2.51 -32.10 27.53
C ILE A 562 -2.07 -31.54 28.88
N GLN A 563 -1.69 -32.41 29.79
CA GLN A 563 -1.20 -32.03 31.11
C GLN A 563 0.32 -32.07 31.11
N VAL A 564 0.94 -30.97 31.52
CA VAL A 564 2.38 -30.81 31.65
C VAL A 564 2.67 -30.07 32.96
N PRO A 565 3.88 -30.20 33.54
CA PRO A 565 4.31 -29.32 34.62
C PRO A 565 4.19 -27.85 34.21
N GLY A 566 4.03 -26.94 35.19
CA GLY A 566 3.87 -25.49 34.94
C GLY A 566 4.87 -24.90 33.92
N PRO A 567 6.19 -25.21 34.00
CA PRO A 567 7.16 -24.75 33.00
C PRO A 567 6.91 -25.20 31.56
N GLY A 568 6.17 -26.28 31.34
CA GLY A 568 5.80 -26.80 30.02
C GLY A 568 4.55 -26.16 29.41
N GLN A 569 3.75 -25.43 30.20
CA GLN A 569 2.48 -24.84 29.73
C GLN A 569 2.63 -23.92 28.50
N PRO A 570 3.70 -23.09 28.37
CA PRO A 570 3.90 -22.26 27.19
C PRO A 570 3.98 -23.04 25.86
N VAL A 571 4.47 -24.29 25.90
CA VAL A 571 4.53 -25.16 24.70
C VAL A 571 3.12 -25.57 24.28
N ILE A 572 2.25 -25.90 25.24
CA ILE A 572 0.85 -26.26 24.97
C ILE A 572 0.06 -25.05 24.48
N ASP A 573 0.32 -23.88 25.04
CA ASP A 573 -0.29 -22.62 24.61
C ASP A 573 0.17 -22.22 23.20
N THR A 574 1.42 -22.50 22.84
CA THR A 574 1.92 -22.35 21.48
C THR A 574 1.19 -23.28 20.50
N LEU A 575 0.98 -24.55 20.87
CA LEU A 575 0.21 -25.51 20.06
C LEU A 575 -1.24 -25.04 19.85
N ARG A 576 -1.90 -24.53 20.89
CA ARG A 576 -3.26 -23.96 20.79
C ARG A 576 -3.30 -22.74 19.88
N THR A 577 -2.29 -21.87 19.98
CA THR A 577 -2.17 -20.69 19.11
C THR A 577 -1.96 -21.10 17.65
N ALA A 578 -1.10 -22.09 17.39
CA ALA A 578 -0.88 -22.62 16.04
C ALA A 578 -2.16 -23.24 15.45
N LEU A 579 -2.92 -24.00 16.23
CA LEU A 579 -4.24 -24.51 15.84
C LEU A 579 -5.21 -23.37 15.50
N ALA A 580 -5.26 -22.31 16.31
CA ALA A 580 -6.09 -21.15 16.03
C ALA A 580 -5.73 -20.50 14.68
N HIS A 581 -4.43 -20.32 14.40
CA HIS A 581 -3.98 -19.79 13.12
C HIS A 581 -4.36 -20.70 11.95
N ILE A 582 -4.19 -22.03 12.06
CA ILE A 582 -4.66 -22.99 11.04
C ILE A 582 -6.16 -22.83 10.74
N LEU A 583 -6.97 -22.66 11.79
CA LEU A 583 -8.42 -22.49 11.65
C LEU A 583 -8.78 -21.13 11.05
N ILE A 584 -7.99 -20.09 11.30
CA ILE A 584 -8.20 -18.76 10.71
C ILE A 584 -7.71 -18.69 9.26
N THR A 585 -6.62 -19.38 8.90
CA THR A 585 -6.04 -19.31 7.53
C THR A 585 -6.85 -20.07 6.50
N ARG A 586 -7.71 -21.02 6.92
CA ARG A 586 -8.61 -21.72 5.99
C ARG A 586 -9.71 -20.81 5.47
N ASP A 587 -10.09 -21.03 4.22
CA ASP A 587 -11.23 -20.37 3.57
C ASP A 587 -12.31 -21.40 3.29
N GLY A 588 -13.35 -21.43 4.14
CA GLY A 588 -14.29 -22.54 4.14
C GLY A 588 -13.54 -23.89 4.30
N PRO A 589 -13.75 -24.88 3.41
CA PRO A 589 -13.05 -26.16 3.49
C PRO A 589 -11.58 -26.09 3.06
N VAL A 590 -11.14 -25.00 2.42
CA VAL A 590 -9.81 -24.91 1.79
C VAL A 590 -8.74 -24.65 2.84
N LEU A 591 -7.85 -25.62 3.07
CA LEU A 591 -6.68 -25.45 3.94
C LEU A 591 -5.55 -24.73 3.19
N ARG A 592 -5.00 -23.68 3.80
CA ARG A 592 -3.95 -22.81 3.23
C ARG A 592 -2.87 -22.52 4.28
N PRO A 593 -1.58 -22.48 3.90
CA PRO A 593 -0.48 -22.14 4.82
C PRO A 593 -0.51 -20.70 5.34
N GLY A 594 -1.15 -19.78 4.62
CA GLY A 594 -1.29 -18.39 5.05
C GLY A 594 -2.36 -17.62 4.28
N THR A 595 -2.63 -16.38 4.69
CA THR A 595 -3.67 -15.51 4.09
C THR A 595 -3.10 -14.38 3.22
N ARG A 596 -1.76 -14.31 3.07
CA ARG A 596 -1.03 -13.31 2.25
C ARG A 596 -0.21 -14.04 1.18
N SER A 597 1.12 -14.03 1.31
CA SER A 597 2.09 -14.65 0.38
C SER A 597 1.80 -16.13 0.02
N TYR A 598 1.11 -16.87 0.88
CA TYR A 598 0.77 -18.29 0.67
C TYR A 598 -0.75 -18.55 0.68
N ALA A 599 -1.55 -17.60 0.16
CA ALA A 599 -3.02 -17.66 0.11
C ALA A 599 -3.59 -18.64 -0.93
N ARG A 600 -3.06 -19.87 -0.98
CA ARG A 600 -3.54 -20.96 -1.84
C ARG A 600 -3.38 -22.31 -1.14
N SER A 601 -4.09 -23.32 -1.66
CA SER A 601 -3.94 -24.70 -1.17
C SER A 601 -2.90 -25.45 -1.98
N TRP A 602 -2.05 -26.21 -1.29
CA TRP A 602 -1.16 -27.21 -1.87
C TRP A 602 -1.45 -28.54 -1.19
N ILE A 603 -1.54 -29.64 -1.94
CA ILE A 603 -1.91 -30.94 -1.37
C ILE A 603 -0.96 -31.39 -0.26
N ARG A 604 0.35 -31.18 -0.43
CA ARG A 604 1.36 -31.50 0.59
C ARG A 604 1.04 -30.79 1.92
N ASP A 605 0.91 -29.47 1.87
CA ASP A 605 0.64 -28.63 3.03
C ASP A 605 -0.74 -28.94 3.62
N GLY A 606 -1.77 -29.09 2.78
CA GLY A 606 -3.12 -29.42 3.21
C GLY A 606 -3.23 -30.79 3.89
N ALA A 607 -2.50 -31.80 3.38
CA ALA A 607 -2.42 -33.11 4.02
C ALA A 607 -1.75 -33.03 5.41
N MET A 608 -0.65 -32.29 5.55
CA MET A 608 0.02 -32.08 6.84
C MET A 608 -0.87 -31.33 7.85
N ILE A 609 -1.60 -30.32 7.39
CA ILE A 609 -2.55 -29.58 8.21
C ILE A 609 -3.72 -30.49 8.63
N ALA A 610 -4.28 -31.26 7.69
CA ALA A 610 -5.37 -32.20 7.96
C ALA A 610 -4.97 -33.25 8.99
N GLU A 611 -3.76 -33.79 8.87
CA GLU A 611 -3.15 -34.73 9.84
C GLU A 611 -3.07 -34.11 11.24
N SER A 612 -2.58 -32.87 11.34
CA SER A 612 -2.52 -32.13 12.60
C SER A 612 -3.91 -31.90 13.20
N LEU A 613 -4.89 -31.51 12.38
CA LEU A 613 -6.28 -31.29 12.78
C LEU A 613 -6.94 -32.56 13.33
N LEU A 614 -6.63 -33.74 12.76
CA LEU A 614 -7.13 -35.02 13.26
C LEU A 614 -6.64 -35.28 14.69
N ARG A 615 -5.35 -35.02 14.97
CA ARG A 615 -4.74 -35.25 16.30
C ARG A 615 -5.30 -34.37 17.42
N VAL A 616 -5.83 -33.19 17.07
CA VAL A 616 -6.33 -32.20 18.05
C VAL A 616 -7.85 -32.07 18.04
N GLY A 617 -8.58 -33.05 17.49
CA GLY A 617 -10.04 -33.14 17.60
C GLY A 617 -10.82 -32.31 16.59
N HIS A 618 -10.26 -32.04 15.41
CA HIS A 618 -10.87 -31.29 14.31
C HIS A 618 -11.11 -32.16 13.05
N ALA A 619 -11.44 -33.45 13.23
CA ALA A 619 -11.65 -34.40 12.13
C ALA A 619 -12.64 -33.95 11.05
N ARG A 620 -13.69 -33.21 11.42
CA ARG A 620 -14.64 -32.64 10.45
C ARG A 620 -13.98 -31.66 9.48
N VAL A 621 -13.08 -30.80 9.96
CA VAL A 621 -12.36 -29.83 9.11
C VAL A 621 -11.46 -30.56 8.12
N ALA A 622 -10.75 -31.61 8.58
CA ALA A 622 -9.93 -32.46 7.71
C ALA A 622 -10.78 -33.19 6.65
N ALA A 623 -11.94 -33.73 7.04
CA ALA A 623 -12.86 -34.40 6.11
C ALA A 623 -13.45 -33.43 5.07
N ASP A 624 -13.83 -32.21 5.49
CA ASP A 624 -14.36 -31.19 4.59
C ASP A 624 -13.29 -30.75 3.57
N TYR A 625 -12.02 -30.63 3.97
CA TYR A 625 -10.91 -30.39 3.05
C TYR A 625 -10.74 -31.52 2.03
N LEU A 626 -10.73 -32.78 2.48
CA LEU A 626 -10.57 -33.94 1.59
C LEU A 626 -11.67 -34.01 0.55
N ARG A 627 -12.94 -33.81 0.95
CA ARG A 627 -14.08 -33.80 0.02
C ARG A 627 -13.98 -32.66 -1.00
N TRP A 628 -13.47 -31.50 -0.58
CA TRP A 628 -13.25 -30.37 -1.46
C TRP A 628 -12.10 -30.62 -2.44
N TYR A 629 -11.00 -31.22 -1.99
CA TYR A 629 -9.80 -31.41 -2.82
C TYR A 629 -9.95 -32.55 -3.83
N ALA A 630 -10.63 -33.64 -3.48
CA ALA A 630 -10.69 -34.87 -4.29
C ALA A 630 -11.12 -34.74 -5.77
N PRO A 631 -11.98 -33.77 -6.18
CA PRO A 631 -12.34 -33.58 -7.58
C PRO A 631 -11.30 -32.80 -8.42
N HIS A 632 -10.27 -32.23 -7.78
CA HIS A 632 -9.18 -31.48 -8.42
C HIS A 632 -7.93 -32.35 -8.58
#